data_AF-A0A061BJJ5-F1
#
_entry.id   AF-A0A061BJJ5-F1
#
_cell.length_a   1.000
_cell.length_b   1.000
_cell.length_c   1.000
_cell.angle_alpha   90.00
_cell.angle_beta   90.00
_cell.angle_gamma   90.00
#
_symmetry.space_group_name_H-M   'P 1'
#
loop_
_entity.id
_entity.type
_entity.pdbx_description
1 polymer ?
#
loop_
_entity_poly.entity_id
_entity_poly.type
_entity_poly.pdbx_seq_one_letter_code
_entity_poly.pdbx_strand_id
1 'polypeptide(L)'
;MKFDKILNLKITLNNNPTNILNNLCTGLETFLGFNSASKGYDGSGIVYSDLDRLCDGVMGFLSGVLSNIKEHLGQHKDIIQPVIDTLNTNKHGGKKGFNEAIGSVVEGVRGYNKAVEQSNTSIKTPIRNLYSYLKPEKGELTIGLNALQVTEQPGQHVVDQAERLVATTLQKSKQFDSELKRVETHINDLNANCKTLVNHARKNVSYETKRLEELSKSGKTSMTDMERKITDTCQTLKEAIKSGITAEVEILVRDLKKKVFDILMQLKDINEKLKEYVRNLDQWMLKANAVASEAADEAKFINGRRPGLKIRMQ
;
A
#
# COMPACT_ATOMS: atom_id res chain seq x y z
N MET A 1 61.27 18.13 27.23
CA MET A 1 62.57 17.65 26.70
C MET A 1 62.48 17.76 25.18
N LYS A 2 63.28 18.62 24.53
CA LYS A 2 63.38 18.63 23.07
C LYS A 2 64.16 17.37 22.69
N PHE A 3 63.53 16.45 21.97
CA PHE A 3 64.30 15.41 21.29
C PHE A 3 65.01 16.10 20.13
N ASP A 4 66.30 16.38 20.32
CA ASP A 4 67.15 16.78 19.23
C ASP A 4 67.17 15.66 18.17
N LYS A 5 67.22 16.10 16.92
CA LYS A 5 67.20 15.25 15.74
C LYS A 5 68.35 14.24 15.85
N ILE A 6 68.04 12.94 15.77
CA ILE A 6 69.04 11.87 15.69
C ILE A 6 69.80 12.02 14.37
N LEU A 7 70.83 12.86 14.36
CA LEU A 7 71.84 12.89 13.32
C LEU A 7 72.89 11.85 13.72
N ASN A 8 73.09 10.86 12.84
CA ASN A 8 74.17 9.86 12.86
C ASN A 8 73.83 8.45 13.38
N LEU A 9 72.77 7.85 12.83
CA LEU A 9 72.86 6.43 12.49
C LEU A 9 73.33 6.29 11.04
N LYS A 10 74.61 6.61 10.79
CA LYS A 10 75.29 6.14 9.58
C LYS A 10 75.44 4.63 9.74
N ILE A 11 74.54 3.87 9.13
CA ILE A 11 74.70 2.44 8.93
C ILE A 11 75.85 2.28 7.94
N THR A 12 77.07 2.12 8.44
CA THR A 12 78.17 1.56 7.65
C THR A 12 77.86 0.08 7.45
N LEU A 13 77.33 -0.24 6.27
CA LEU A 13 77.05 -1.59 5.79
C LEU A 13 78.34 -2.44 5.80
N ASN A 14 78.59 -3.12 6.91
CA ASN A 14 79.28 -4.41 6.96
C ASN A 14 78.35 -5.36 7.73
N ASN A 15 77.48 -6.03 6.97
CA ASN A 15 76.35 -6.85 7.41
C ASN A 15 76.77 -8.00 8.34
N ASN A 16 76.83 -7.73 9.65
CA ASN A 16 76.73 -8.76 10.68
C ASN A 16 75.51 -8.41 11.56
N PRO A 17 74.43 -9.22 11.54
CA PRO A 17 73.24 -9.00 12.37
C PRO A 17 73.57 -8.76 13.85
N THR A 18 74.63 -9.41 14.34
CA THR A 18 75.12 -9.30 15.72
C THR A 18 75.56 -7.89 16.09
N ASN A 19 76.15 -7.13 15.17
CA ASN A 19 76.62 -5.77 15.47
C ASN A 19 75.46 -4.78 15.61
N ILE A 20 74.37 -4.99 14.88
CA ILE A 20 73.16 -4.18 14.99
C ILE A 20 72.47 -4.45 16.33
N LEU A 21 72.34 -5.73 16.71
CA LEU A 21 71.80 -6.14 18.00
C LEU A 21 72.64 -5.62 19.17
N ASN A 22 73.97 -5.72 19.09
CA ASN A 22 74.86 -5.22 20.15
C ASN A 22 74.75 -3.69 20.31
N ASN A 23 74.75 -2.94 19.21
CA ASN A 23 74.62 -1.48 19.27
C ASN A 23 73.24 -1.05 19.80
N LEU A 24 72.18 -1.79 19.48
CA LEU A 24 70.83 -1.55 20.02
C LEU A 24 70.79 -1.81 21.53
N CYS A 25 71.35 -2.92 21.99
CA CYS A 25 71.41 -3.29 23.41
C CYS A 25 72.24 -2.29 24.22
N THR A 26 73.46 -1.94 23.78
CA THR A 26 74.30 -0.94 24.46
C THR A 26 73.65 0.44 24.47
N GLY A 27 72.97 0.82 23.38
CA GLY A 27 72.19 2.05 23.34
C GLY A 27 71.05 2.07 24.35
N LEU A 28 70.34 0.95 24.52
CA LEU A 28 69.27 0.79 25.52
C LEU A 28 69.83 0.84 26.95
N GLU A 29 70.92 0.14 27.23
CA GLU A 29 71.58 0.12 28.54
C GLU A 29 72.00 1.54 28.95
N THR A 30 72.65 2.26 28.04
CA THR A 30 73.09 3.65 28.27
C THR A 30 71.89 4.59 28.48
N PHE A 31 70.84 4.44 27.67
CA PHE A 31 69.62 5.25 27.78
C PHE A 31 68.89 5.02 29.12
N LEU A 32 68.92 3.78 29.64
CA LEU A 32 68.27 3.40 30.89
C LEU A 32 69.15 3.65 32.12
N GLY A 33 70.42 4.03 31.95
CA GLY A 33 71.41 4.15 33.03
C GLY A 33 71.78 2.81 33.65
N PHE A 34 71.73 1.73 32.86
CA PHE A 34 72.12 0.40 33.29
C PHE A 34 73.64 0.26 33.26
N ASN A 35 74.20 -0.17 34.38
CA ASN A 35 75.61 -0.46 34.54
C ASN A 35 75.83 -1.97 34.63
N SER A 36 76.57 -2.47 33.66
CA SER A 36 76.87 -3.89 33.49
C SER A 36 77.74 -4.47 34.62
N ALA A 37 78.55 -3.64 35.29
CA ALA A 37 79.38 -4.06 36.41
C ALA A 37 78.58 -4.20 37.72
N SER A 38 77.63 -3.30 37.98
CA SER A 38 76.75 -3.37 39.16
C SER A 38 75.50 -4.23 38.93
N LYS A 39 75.22 -4.61 37.67
CA LYS A 39 73.95 -5.21 37.22
C LYS A 39 72.74 -4.37 37.65
N GLY A 40 72.94 -3.06 37.74
CA GLY A 40 71.99 -2.13 38.34
C GLY A 40 72.13 -0.73 37.79
N TYR A 41 71.35 0.19 38.32
CA TYR A 41 71.28 1.56 37.86
C TYR A 41 72.47 2.39 38.36
N ASP A 42 73.10 3.19 37.51
CA ASP A 42 74.30 3.99 37.84
C ASP A 42 74.06 5.48 38.08
N GLY A 43 72.81 5.94 38.05
CA GLY A 43 72.49 7.35 38.29
C GLY A 43 72.63 8.25 37.06
N SER A 44 73.17 7.75 35.94
CA SER A 44 73.40 8.55 34.72
C SER A 44 72.21 8.55 33.75
N GLY A 45 71.27 7.61 33.92
CA GLY A 45 70.05 7.52 33.14
C GLY A 45 68.90 8.37 33.67
N ILE A 46 67.71 8.17 33.11
CA ILE A 46 66.48 8.83 33.59
C ILE A 46 65.82 7.95 34.67
N VAL A 47 65.80 8.41 35.93
CA VAL A 47 65.02 7.78 37.02
C VAL A 47 63.53 8.03 36.80
N TYR A 48 62.93 7.16 36.02
CA TYR A 48 61.52 6.81 36.13
C TYR A 48 61.47 5.47 36.85
N SER A 49 60.56 5.28 37.81
CA SER A 49 60.40 3.94 38.38
C SER A 49 60.07 2.96 37.25
N ASP A 50 60.53 1.71 37.33
CA ASP A 50 60.21 0.71 36.31
C ASP A 50 58.68 0.56 36.12
N LEU A 51 57.90 0.87 37.16
CA LEU A 51 56.45 0.94 37.12
C LEU A 51 55.93 2.15 36.32
N ASP A 52 56.54 3.32 36.42
CA ASP A 52 56.17 4.48 35.60
C ASP A 52 56.55 4.25 34.13
N ARG A 53 57.72 3.65 33.86
CA ARG A 53 58.12 3.24 32.48
C ARG A 53 57.14 2.25 31.87
N LEU A 54 56.60 1.32 32.68
CA LEU A 54 55.56 0.39 32.26
C LEU A 54 54.23 1.11 31.96
N CYS A 55 53.82 2.06 32.81
CA CYS A 55 52.63 2.89 32.56
C CYS A 55 52.74 3.65 31.23
N ASP A 56 53.89 4.27 30.98
CA ASP A 56 54.18 5.00 29.74
C ASP A 56 54.21 4.07 28.51
N GLY A 57 54.74 2.86 28.69
CA GLY A 57 54.72 1.79 27.69
C GLY A 57 53.29 1.34 27.33
N VAL A 58 52.44 1.10 28.33
CA VAL A 58 51.02 0.72 28.13
C VAL A 58 50.24 1.86 27.46
N MET A 59 50.41 3.10 27.91
CA MET A 59 49.76 4.26 27.29
C MET A 59 50.23 4.47 25.85
N GLY A 60 51.53 4.31 25.59
CA GLY A 60 52.11 4.36 24.25
C GLY A 60 51.57 3.27 23.33
N PHE A 61 51.43 2.04 23.85
CA PHE A 61 50.84 0.92 23.13
C PHE A 61 49.36 1.19 22.79
N LEU A 62 48.55 1.58 23.76
CA LEU A 62 47.13 1.89 23.56
C LEU A 62 46.94 3.06 22.59
N SER A 63 47.74 4.12 22.72
CA SER A 63 47.73 5.26 21.78
C SER A 63 48.06 4.81 20.36
N GLY A 64 49.07 3.96 20.19
CA GLY A 64 49.45 3.38 18.91
C GLY A 64 48.35 2.51 18.29
N VAL A 65 47.74 1.62 19.08
CA VAL A 65 46.63 0.75 18.63
C VAL A 65 45.42 1.58 18.22
N LEU A 66 44.98 2.51 19.08
CA LEU A 66 43.81 3.34 18.83
C LEU A 66 44.02 4.25 17.61
N SER A 67 45.21 4.83 17.45
CA SER A 67 45.55 5.65 16.28
C SER A 67 45.53 4.85 14.99
N ASN A 68 46.00 3.60 15.02
CA ASN A 68 45.99 2.71 13.84
C ASN A 68 44.56 2.34 13.44
N ILE A 69 43.71 1.95 14.39
CA ILE A 69 42.35 1.51 14.07
C ILE A 69 41.39 2.67 13.78
N LYS A 70 41.69 3.90 14.23
CA LYS A 70 40.77 5.05 14.16
C LYS A 70 40.14 5.26 12.78
N GLU A 71 40.94 5.27 11.72
CA GLU A 71 40.43 5.51 10.36
C GLU A 71 39.56 4.35 9.83
N HIS A 72 39.56 3.21 10.51
CA HIS A 72 38.72 2.04 10.20
C HIS A 72 37.43 1.98 11.03
N LEU A 73 37.16 2.94 11.92
CA LEU A 73 36.00 2.94 12.81
C LEU A 73 34.72 3.55 12.21
N GLY A 74 34.75 3.90 10.92
CA GLY A 74 33.61 4.49 10.22
C GLY A 74 33.28 5.90 10.73
N GLN A 75 32.00 6.24 10.77
CA GLN A 75 31.53 7.58 11.15
C GLN A 75 31.74 7.92 12.64
N HIS A 76 32.00 6.93 13.49
CA HIS A 76 32.16 7.11 14.94
C HIS A 76 33.63 7.30 15.36
N LYS A 77 34.55 7.42 14.39
CA LYS A 77 35.99 7.56 14.64
C LYS A 77 36.37 8.76 15.49
N ASP A 78 35.60 9.83 15.43
CA ASP A 78 35.88 11.07 16.16
C ASP A 78 35.68 10.92 17.68
N ILE A 79 34.96 9.87 18.13
CA ILE A 79 34.82 9.53 19.55
C ILE A 79 36.18 9.09 20.15
N ILE A 80 37.06 8.51 19.33
CA ILE A 80 38.35 7.97 19.78
C ILE A 80 39.45 9.03 19.77
N GLN A 81 39.30 10.12 19.02
CA GLN A 81 40.32 11.17 18.95
C GLN A 81 40.66 11.77 20.33
N PRO A 82 39.68 12.18 21.17
CA PRO A 82 39.97 12.69 22.51
C PRO A 82 40.67 11.67 23.42
N VAL A 83 40.43 10.37 23.21
CA VAL A 83 41.06 9.29 23.96
C VAL A 83 42.55 9.21 23.64
N ILE A 84 42.89 9.27 22.36
CA ILE A 84 44.28 9.28 21.88
C ILE A 84 45.02 10.50 22.43
N ASP A 85 44.38 11.67 22.41
CA ASP A 85 44.95 12.90 22.93
C ASP A 85 45.21 12.81 24.44
N THR A 86 44.26 12.22 25.19
CA THR A 86 44.40 11.98 26.65
C THR A 86 45.56 11.04 26.96
N LEU A 87 45.71 9.94 26.20
CA LEU A 87 46.82 8.99 26.34
C LEU A 87 48.17 9.65 26.08
N ASN A 88 48.27 10.50 25.05
CA ASN A 88 49.51 11.20 24.71
C ASN A 88 49.87 12.27 25.75
N THR A 89 48.87 12.96 26.30
CA THR A 89 49.06 14.04 27.28
C THR A 89 49.52 13.50 28.64
N ASN A 90 49.01 12.33 29.04
CA ASN A 90 49.29 11.72 30.33
C ASN A 90 50.50 10.76 30.36
N LYS A 91 51.20 10.61 29.23
CA LYS A 91 52.29 9.64 29.01
C LYS A 91 53.53 9.84 29.89
N HIS A 92 53.57 10.83 30.77
CA HIS A 92 54.65 11.09 31.73
C HIS A 92 54.08 11.53 33.10
N GLY A 93 52.79 11.24 33.35
CA GLY A 93 52.07 11.65 34.56
C GLY A 93 52.14 10.65 35.71
N GLY A 94 52.96 9.60 35.58
CA GLY A 94 53.05 8.48 36.53
C GLY A 94 51.69 7.84 36.79
N LYS A 95 51.50 7.29 38.01
CA LYS A 95 50.24 6.64 38.44
C LYS A 95 48.98 7.50 38.22
N LYS A 96 49.05 8.81 38.44
CA LYS A 96 47.89 9.70 38.30
C LYS A 96 47.50 9.85 36.82
N GLY A 97 48.47 10.15 35.96
CA GLY A 97 48.25 10.24 34.52
C GLY A 97 47.78 8.91 33.92
N PHE A 98 48.34 7.80 34.39
CA PHE A 98 47.89 6.47 33.98
C PHE A 98 46.41 6.22 34.32
N ASN A 99 45.99 6.48 35.57
CA ASN A 99 44.60 6.29 35.97
C ASN A 99 43.63 7.14 35.15
N GLU A 100 44.01 8.39 34.85
CA GLU A 100 43.22 9.31 34.03
C GLU A 100 43.12 8.82 32.58
N ALA A 101 44.24 8.42 31.98
CA ALA A 101 44.29 7.92 30.61
C ALA A 101 43.49 6.63 30.43
N ILE A 102 43.63 5.68 31.36
CA ILE A 102 42.86 4.42 31.31
C ILE A 102 41.37 4.68 31.51
N GLY A 103 40.99 5.61 32.40
CA GLY A 103 39.60 6.05 32.53
C GLY A 103 39.03 6.54 31.20
N SER A 104 39.76 7.41 30.52
CA SER A 104 39.40 7.94 29.18
C SER A 104 39.28 6.83 28.12
N VAL A 105 40.18 5.84 28.13
CA VAL A 105 40.08 4.67 27.23
C VAL A 105 38.80 3.88 27.49
N VAL A 106 38.48 3.59 28.75
CA VAL A 106 37.25 2.86 29.11
C VAL A 106 36.01 3.62 28.65
N GLU A 107 35.96 4.93 28.89
CA GLU A 107 34.83 5.78 28.51
C GLU A 107 34.70 5.91 26.98
N GLY A 108 35.80 6.14 26.27
CA GLY A 108 35.80 6.28 24.82
C GLY A 108 35.42 5.00 24.09
N VAL A 109 35.95 3.84 24.51
CA VAL A 109 35.57 2.53 23.95
C VAL A 109 34.10 2.24 24.23
N ARG A 110 33.61 2.55 25.45
CA ARG A 110 32.17 2.44 25.78
C ARG A 110 31.32 3.35 24.91
N GLY A 111 31.73 4.60 24.71
CA GLY A 111 31.05 5.58 23.87
C GLY A 111 30.95 5.12 22.42
N TYR A 112 32.06 4.63 21.87
CA TYR A 112 32.11 4.06 20.52
C TYR A 112 31.15 2.87 20.37
N ASN A 113 31.21 1.89 21.27
CA ASN A 113 30.34 0.72 21.22
C ASN A 113 28.85 1.09 21.29
N LYS A 114 28.49 2.08 22.12
CA LYS A 114 27.11 2.60 22.21
C LYS A 114 26.66 3.25 20.90
N ALA A 115 27.53 4.03 20.25
CA ALA A 115 27.20 4.68 18.98
C ALA A 115 27.02 3.66 17.83
N VAL A 116 27.85 2.61 17.81
CA VAL A 116 27.71 1.47 16.89
C VAL A 116 26.40 0.70 17.16
N GLU A 117 26.05 0.44 18.42
CA GLU A 117 24.79 -0.22 18.79
C GLU A 117 23.56 0.59 18.33
N GLN A 118 23.59 1.91 18.51
CA GLN A 118 22.53 2.81 18.05
C GLN A 118 22.39 2.78 16.53
N SER A 119 23.51 2.79 15.79
CA SER A 119 23.52 2.69 14.33
C SER A 119 22.96 1.34 13.84
N ASN A 120 23.34 0.24 14.49
CA ASN A 120 22.78 -1.08 14.17
C ASN A 120 21.27 -1.13 14.46
N THR A 121 20.83 -0.49 15.55
CA THR A 121 19.41 -0.43 15.93
C THR A 121 18.60 0.40 14.93
N SER A 122 19.13 1.52 14.45
CA SER A 122 18.44 2.37 13.46
C SER A 122 18.27 1.67 12.10
N ILE A 123 19.19 0.79 11.70
CA ILE A 123 19.04 -0.06 10.51
C ILE A 123 18.06 -1.22 10.78
N LYS A 124 18.15 -1.85 11.95
CA LYS A 124 17.35 -3.03 12.31
C LYS A 124 15.86 -2.71 12.46
N THR A 125 15.54 -1.52 12.94
CA THR A 125 14.16 -1.07 13.21
C THR A 125 13.27 -1.08 11.96
N PRO A 126 13.58 -0.39 10.85
CA PRO A 126 12.75 -0.42 9.64
C PRO A 126 12.65 -1.83 9.05
N ILE A 127 13.73 -2.62 9.08
CA ILE A 127 13.72 -4.03 8.63
C ILE A 127 12.71 -4.85 9.45
N ARG A 128 12.77 -4.75 10.78
CA ARG A 128 11.86 -5.47 11.68
C ARG A 128 10.42 -5.04 11.50
N ASN A 129 10.16 -3.74 11.32
CA ASN A 129 8.80 -3.21 11.14
C ASN A 129 8.14 -3.74 9.86
N LEU A 130 8.88 -3.78 8.75
CA LEU A 130 8.36 -4.37 7.51
C LEU A 130 8.22 -5.88 7.66
N TYR A 131 9.20 -6.56 8.24
CA TYR A 131 9.16 -8.00 8.46
C TYR A 131 7.99 -8.43 9.36
N SER A 132 7.70 -7.70 10.43
CA SER A 132 6.56 -8.01 11.32
C SER A 132 5.22 -7.88 10.59
N TYR A 133 5.10 -6.87 9.72
CA TYR A 133 3.91 -6.68 8.88
C TYR A 133 3.72 -7.84 7.89
N LEU A 134 4.81 -8.29 7.25
CA LEU A 134 4.80 -9.33 6.21
C LEU A 134 4.90 -10.77 6.73
N LYS A 135 5.00 -10.97 8.05
CA LYS A 135 5.31 -12.27 8.64
C LYS A 135 4.27 -13.34 8.22
N PRO A 136 4.68 -14.51 7.69
CA PRO A 136 3.75 -15.49 7.12
C PRO A 136 2.63 -15.93 8.07
N GLU A 137 2.93 -16.26 9.33
CA GLU A 137 1.94 -16.88 10.23
C GLU A 137 1.15 -15.90 11.10
N LYS A 138 1.64 -14.66 11.27
CA LYS A 138 1.07 -13.68 12.22
C LYS A 138 1.25 -12.22 11.79
N GLY A 139 1.65 -11.98 10.55
CA GLY A 139 1.79 -10.64 10.00
C GLY A 139 0.43 -10.05 9.73
N GLU A 140 0.31 -8.73 9.92
CA GLU A 140 -0.90 -7.98 9.62
C GLU A 140 -1.35 -8.19 8.17
N LEU A 141 -0.41 -8.33 7.22
CA LEU A 141 -0.73 -8.64 5.82
C LEU A 141 -1.43 -10.00 5.69
N THR A 142 -0.85 -11.08 6.25
CA THR A 142 -1.45 -12.42 6.15
C THR A 142 -2.82 -12.47 6.83
N ILE A 143 -2.95 -11.85 8.01
CA ILE A 143 -4.22 -11.76 8.72
C ILE A 143 -5.27 -11.05 7.85
N GLY A 144 -4.89 -9.92 7.26
CA GLY A 144 -5.75 -9.18 6.33
C GLY A 144 -6.16 -9.99 5.11
N LEU A 145 -5.20 -10.67 4.46
CA LEU A 145 -5.48 -11.53 3.31
C LEU A 145 -6.44 -12.67 3.65
N ASN A 146 -6.25 -13.33 4.79
CA ASN A 146 -7.13 -14.41 5.25
C ASN A 146 -8.53 -13.91 5.62
N ALA A 147 -8.67 -12.64 5.98
CA ALA A 147 -9.95 -12.01 6.28
C ALA A 147 -10.75 -11.63 5.02
N LEU A 148 -10.11 -11.58 3.84
CA LEU A 148 -10.79 -11.35 2.56
C LEU A 148 -11.60 -12.61 2.17
N GLN A 149 -12.79 -12.74 2.75
CA GLN A 149 -13.73 -13.80 2.37
C GLN A 149 -14.54 -13.36 1.16
N VAL A 150 -14.37 -14.07 0.05
CA VAL A 150 -15.22 -13.92 -1.13
C VAL A 150 -16.30 -14.99 -1.06
N THR A 151 -17.47 -14.62 -0.55
CA THR A 151 -18.68 -15.46 -0.60
C THR A 151 -19.34 -15.34 -1.98
N GLU A 152 -20.44 -16.06 -2.23
CA GLU A 152 -21.19 -15.96 -3.51
C GLU A 152 -21.75 -14.55 -3.78
N GLN A 153 -21.98 -13.76 -2.73
CA GLN A 153 -22.39 -12.36 -2.82
C GLN A 153 -21.51 -11.50 -1.92
N PRO A 154 -20.25 -11.24 -2.33
CA PRO A 154 -19.36 -10.42 -1.54
C PRO A 154 -19.85 -8.98 -1.61
N GLY A 155 -20.07 -8.36 -0.45
CA GLY A 155 -20.44 -6.96 -0.39
C GLY A 155 -19.27 -6.05 -0.78
N GLN A 156 -19.56 -4.79 -1.12
CA GLN A 156 -18.57 -3.75 -1.44
C GLN A 156 -17.47 -3.62 -0.38
N HIS A 157 -17.79 -3.89 0.89
CA HIS A 157 -16.82 -3.87 1.99
C HIS A 157 -15.61 -4.79 1.78
N VAL A 158 -15.76 -5.91 1.05
CA VAL A 158 -14.64 -6.83 0.74
C VAL A 158 -13.67 -6.17 -0.23
N VAL A 159 -14.19 -5.46 -1.24
CA VAL A 159 -13.39 -4.67 -2.19
C VAL A 159 -12.67 -3.55 -1.44
N ASP A 160 -13.38 -2.82 -0.58
CA ASP A 160 -12.79 -1.73 0.20
C ASP A 160 -11.68 -2.23 1.15
N GLN A 161 -11.83 -3.43 1.73
CA GLN A 161 -10.80 -4.07 2.55
C GLN A 161 -9.57 -4.44 1.71
N ALA A 162 -9.76 -5.00 0.52
CA ALA A 162 -8.67 -5.32 -0.39
C ALA A 162 -7.91 -4.05 -0.82
N GLU A 163 -8.61 -2.96 -1.17
CA GLU A 163 -8.00 -1.68 -1.51
C GLU A 163 -7.17 -1.12 -0.33
N ARG A 164 -7.71 -1.19 0.90
CA ARG A 164 -6.99 -0.76 2.11
C ARG A 164 -5.73 -1.59 2.35
N LEU A 165 -5.79 -2.91 2.19
CA LEU A 165 -4.63 -3.78 2.37
C LEU A 165 -3.50 -3.46 1.38
N VAL A 166 -3.85 -3.23 0.11
CA VAL A 166 -2.88 -2.77 -0.89
C VAL A 166 -2.28 -1.43 -0.50
N ALA A 167 -3.11 -0.45 -0.11
CA ALA A 167 -2.65 0.88 0.29
C ALA A 167 -1.71 0.82 1.51
N THR A 168 -2.07 0.06 2.54
CA THR A 168 -1.22 -0.15 3.73
C THR A 168 0.10 -0.84 3.36
N THR A 169 0.06 -1.88 2.51
CA THR A 169 1.27 -2.58 2.05
C THR A 169 2.21 -1.62 1.33
N LEU A 170 1.70 -0.83 0.38
CA LEU A 170 2.48 0.18 -0.35
C LEU A 170 3.06 1.22 0.61
N GLN A 171 2.28 1.70 1.58
CA GLN A 171 2.74 2.65 2.59
C GLN A 171 3.89 2.09 3.42
N LYS A 172 3.76 0.87 3.96
CA LYS A 172 4.78 0.22 4.79
C LYS A 172 6.07 -0.03 4.00
N SER A 173 5.96 -0.48 2.75
CA SER A 173 7.13 -0.72 1.90
C SER A 173 7.83 0.58 1.48
N LYS A 174 7.08 1.65 1.18
CA LYS A 174 7.64 2.99 0.91
C LYS A 174 8.33 3.58 2.15
N GLN A 175 7.72 3.41 3.33
CA GLN A 175 8.31 3.82 4.60
C GLN A 175 9.62 3.09 4.88
N PHE A 176 9.68 1.78 4.62
CA PHE A 176 10.91 1.01 4.75
C PHE A 176 12.04 1.56 3.86
N ASP A 177 11.76 1.86 2.59
CA ASP A 177 12.77 2.43 1.68
C ASP A 177 13.23 3.82 2.14
N SER A 178 12.28 4.70 2.54
CA SER A 178 12.63 6.04 2.99
C SER A 178 13.44 6.03 4.28
N GLU A 179 13.08 5.19 5.25
CA GLU A 179 13.80 5.10 6.52
C GLU A 179 15.20 4.51 6.33
N LEU A 180 15.36 3.48 5.50
CA LEU A 180 16.71 2.96 5.17
C LEU A 180 17.55 3.98 4.40
N LYS A 181 16.95 4.80 3.55
CA LYS A 181 17.65 5.91 2.87
C LYS A 181 18.16 6.96 3.87
N ARG A 182 17.40 7.25 4.93
CA ARG A 182 17.80 8.21 5.97
C ARG A 182 19.00 7.74 6.79
N VAL A 183 19.17 6.43 6.94
CA VAL A 183 20.29 5.81 7.67
C VAL A 183 21.38 5.25 6.74
N GLU A 184 21.47 5.75 5.50
CA GLU A 184 22.40 5.26 4.49
C GLU A 184 23.88 5.33 4.93
N THR A 185 24.26 6.34 5.72
CA THR A 185 25.59 6.45 6.31
C THR A 185 25.88 5.30 7.28
N HIS A 186 24.92 4.92 8.13
CA HIS A 186 25.04 3.76 9.02
C HIS A 186 25.14 2.44 8.23
N ILE A 187 24.40 2.31 7.13
CA ILE A 187 24.48 1.14 6.23
C ILE A 187 25.88 1.05 5.60
N ASN A 188 26.48 2.19 5.24
CA ASN A 188 27.80 2.24 4.63
C ASN A 188 28.93 1.79 5.58
N ASP A 189 28.73 1.92 6.89
CA ASP A 189 29.68 1.49 7.93
C ASP A 189 29.54 0.01 8.32
N LEU A 190 28.49 -0.68 7.85
CA LEU A 190 28.39 -2.13 8.04
C LEU A 190 29.54 -2.85 7.32
N ASN A 191 29.89 -4.04 7.82
CA ASN A 191 30.77 -4.93 7.07
C ASN A 191 30.20 -5.21 5.67
N ALA A 192 31.10 -5.52 4.72
CA ALA A 192 30.76 -5.64 3.30
C ALA A 192 29.58 -6.59 3.02
N ASN A 193 29.50 -7.71 3.73
CA ASN A 193 28.43 -8.69 3.56
C ASN A 193 27.08 -8.13 4.04
N CYS A 194 27.03 -7.58 5.25
CA CYS A 194 25.80 -6.98 5.80
C CYS A 194 25.32 -5.79 4.96
N LYS A 195 26.23 -4.91 4.54
CA LYS A 195 25.92 -3.79 3.64
C LYS A 195 25.28 -4.29 2.34
N THR A 196 25.87 -5.30 1.72
CA THR A 196 25.38 -5.89 0.47
C THR A 196 23.99 -6.50 0.65
N LEU A 197 23.78 -7.26 1.72
CA LEU A 197 22.49 -7.89 2.02
C LEU A 197 21.38 -6.85 2.25
N VAL A 198 21.65 -5.80 3.04
CA VAL A 198 20.68 -4.72 3.29
C VAL A 198 20.33 -4.00 1.99
N ASN A 199 21.33 -3.67 1.16
CA ASN A 199 21.10 -2.99 -0.11
C ASN A 199 20.34 -3.86 -1.11
N HIS A 200 20.62 -5.16 -1.17
CA HIS A 200 19.88 -6.09 -2.00
C HIS A 200 18.41 -6.22 -1.55
N ALA A 201 18.17 -6.40 -0.25
CA ALA A 201 16.83 -6.44 0.31
C ALA A 201 16.06 -5.14 0.01
N ARG A 202 16.71 -3.98 0.16
CA ARG A 202 16.13 -2.68 -0.18
C ARG A 202 15.74 -2.59 -1.66
N LYS A 203 16.62 -3.00 -2.57
CA LYS A 203 16.34 -3.03 -4.02
C LYS A 203 15.16 -3.95 -4.34
N ASN A 204 15.11 -5.14 -3.74
CA ASN A 204 14.02 -6.10 -3.99
C ASN A 204 12.68 -5.57 -3.49
N VAL A 205 12.62 -5.01 -2.28
CA VAL A 205 11.41 -4.39 -1.76
C VAL A 205 10.97 -3.22 -2.63
N SER A 206 11.91 -2.38 -3.09
CA SER A 206 11.61 -1.28 -4.02
C SER A 206 11.02 -1.78 -5.33
N TYR A 207 11.58 -2.84 -5.90
CA TYR A 207 11.09 -3.47 -7.13
C TYR A 207 9.66 -4.01 -6.94
N GLU A 208 9.42 -4.82 -5.90
CA GLU A 208 8.10 -5.39 -5.64
C GLU A 208 7.07 -4.32 -5.26
N THR A 209 7.49 -3.22 -4.62
CA THR A 209 6.62 -2.06 -4.35
C THR A 209 6.11 -1.44 -5.64
N LYS A 210 6.99 -1.22 -6.63
CA LYS A 210 6.60 -0.68 -7.93
C LYS A 210 5.67 -1.64 -8.67
N ARG A 211 6.00 -2.93 -8.67
CA ARG A 211 5.19 -3.96 -9.29
C ARG A 211 3.78 -4.04 -8.69
N LEU A 212 3.66 -3.93 -7.36
CA LEU A 212 2.36 -3.88 -6.67
C LEU A 212 1.58 -2.60 -7.03
N GLU A 213 2.24 -1.46 -7.13
CA GLU A 213 1.63 -0.18 -7.52
C GLU A 213 1.06 -0.23 -8.96
N GLU A 214 1.82 -0.81 -9.90
CA GLU A 214 1.37 -1.03 -11.28
C GLU A 214 0.20 -2.00 -11.37
N LEU A 215 0.30 -3.16 -10.71
CA LEU A 215 -0.75 -4.19 -10.72
C LEU A 215 -2.04 -3.68 -10.07
N SER A 216 -1.95 -2.98 -8.94
CA SER A 216 -3.12 -2.43 -8.25
C SER A 216 -3.81 -1.35 -9.07
N LYS A 217 -3.05 -0.46 -9.72
CA LYS A 217 -3.60 0.52 -10.66
C LYS A 217 -4.33 -0.17 -11.81
N SER A 218 -3.68 -1.15 -12.45
CA SER A 218 -4.28 -1.89 -13.56
C SER A 218 -5.56 -2.61 -13.13
N GLY A 219 -5.53 -3.30 -11.98
CA GLY A 219 -6.69 -4.01 -11.43
C GLY A 219 -7.86 -3.08 -11.15
N LYS A 220 -7.60 -1.91 -10.55
CA LYS A 220 -8.64 -0.89 -10.31
C LYS A 220 -9.27 -0.40 -11.60
N THR A 221 -8.46 -0.08 -12.62
CA THR A 221 -8.97 0.31 -13.94
C THR A 221 -9.85 -0.77 -14.56
N SER A 222 -9.39 -2.03 -14.57
CA SER A 222 -10.18 -3.15 -15.10
C SER A 222 -11.51 -3.35 -14.37
N MET A 223 -11.52 -3.20 -13.05
CA MET A 223 -12.74 -3.29 -12.24
C MET A 223 -13.73 -2.18 -12.59
N THR A 224 -13.28 -0.92 -12.63
CA THR A 224 -14.13 0.22 -13.01
C THR A 224 -14.65 0.10 -14.44
N ASP A 225 -13.85 -0.42 -15.37
CA ASP A 225 -14.27 -0.65 -16.75
C ASP A 225 -15.33 -1.74 -16.86
N MET A 226 -15.21 -2.81 -16.07
CA MET A 226 -16.20 -3.88 -16.00
C MET A 226 -17.52 -3.37 -15.40
N GLU A 227 -17.46 -2.65 -14.28
CA GLU A 227 -18.63 -2.05 -13.64
C GLU A 227 -19.39 -1.13 -14.59
N ARG A 228 -18.67 -0.27 -15.33
CA ARG A 228 -19.25 0.62 -16.34
C ARG A 228 -19.94 -0.17 -17.45
N LYS A 229 -19.25 -1.15 -18.05
CA LYS A 229 -19.82 -1.97 -19.13
C LYS A 229 -21.08 -2.72 -18.70
N ILE A 230 -21.08 -3.30 -17.50
CA ILE A 230 -22.25 -3.98 -16.95
C ILE A 230 -23.41 -2.99 -16.79
N THR A 231 -23.14 -1.84 -16.17
CA THR A 231 -24.14 -0.79 -15.93
C THR A 231 -24.75 -0.29 -17.24
N ASP A 232 -23.92 0.03 -18.23
CA ASP A 232 -24.36 0.52 -19.55
C ASP A 232 -25.19 -0.54 -20.30
N THR A 233 -24.77 -1.80 -20.24
CA THR A 233 -25.47 -2.92 -20.87
C THR A 233 -26.84 -3.14 -20.23
N CYS A 234 -26.91 -3.14 -18.89
CA CYS A 234 -28.17 -3.27 -18.15
C CYS A 234 -29.12 -2.10 -18.43
N GLN A 235 -28.60 -0.87 -18.50
CA GLN A 235 -29.40 0.31 -18.82
C GLN A 235 -29.93 0.25 -20.26
N THR A 236 -29.10 -0.12 -21.23
CA THR A 236 -29.50 -0.30 -22.63
C THR A 236 -30.59 -1.37 -22.75
N LEU A 237 -30.43 -2.51 -22.07
CA LEU A 237 -31.41 -3.59 -22.07
C LEU A 237 -32.74 -3.13 -21.46
N LYS A 238 -32.69 -2.40 -20.33
CA LYS A 238 -33.86 -1.83 -19.67
C LYS A 238 -34.64 -0.90 -20.59
N GLU A 239 -33.94 -0.02 -21.32
CA GLU A 239 -34.54 0.91 -22.28
C GLU A 239 -35.15 0.17 -23.47
N ALA A 240 -34.45 -0.83 -24.01
CA ALA A 240 -34.94 -1.65 -25.11
C ALA A 240 -36.22 -2.41 -24.73
N ILE A 241 -36.23 -3.07 -23.56
CA ILE A 241 -37.42 -3.77 -23.04
C ILE A 241 -38.58 -2.80 -22.85
N LYS A 242 -38.33 -1.65 -22.21
CA LYS A 242 -39.37 -0.63 -21.98
C LYS A 242 -39.97 -0.14 -23.30
N SER A 243 -39.12 0.15 -24.29
CA SER A 243 -39.55 0.60 -25.62
C SER A 243 -40.38 -0.47 -26.32
N GLY A 244 -39.91 -1.73 -26.33
CA GLY A 244 -40.61 -2.86 -26.94
C GLY A 244 -41.99 -3.08 -26.33
N ILE A 245 -42.08 -3.16 -24.98
CA ILE A 245 -43.36 -3.32 -24.28
C ILE A 245 -44.30 -2.15 -24.58
N THR A 246 -43.79 -0.91 -24.60
CA THR A 246 -44.61 0.28 -24.90
C THR A 246 -45.20 0.18 -26.30
N ALA A 247 -44.39 -0.17 -27.31
CA ALA A 247 -44.84 -0.31 -28.68
C ALA A 247 -45.88 -1.41 -28.85
N GLU A 248 -45.66 -2.59 -28.24
CA GLU A 248 -46.62 -3.70 -28.29
C GLU A 248 -47.95 -3.35 -27.63
N VAL A 249 -47.92 -2.70 -26.46
CA VAL A 249 -49.13 -2.25 -25.76
C VAL A 249 -49.88 -1.18 -26.57
N GLU A 250 -49.16 -0.23 -27.17
CA GLU A 250 -49.77 0.79 -28.02
C GLU A 250 -50.47 0.20 -29.25
N ILE A 251 -49.85 -0.79 -29.91
CA ILE A 251 -50.44 -1.51 -31.04
C ILE A 251 -51.70 -2.27 -30.57
N LEU A 252 -51.60 -3.02 -29.47
CA LEU A 252 -52.72 -3.78 -28.92
C LEU A 252 -53.92 -2.88 -28.57
N VAL A 253 -53.67 -1.75 -27.89
CA VAL A 253 -54.71 -0.79 -27.52
C VAL A 253 -55.35 -0.16 -28.75
N ARG A 254 -54.55 0.19 -29.78
CA ARG A 254 -55.05 0.74 -31.03
C ARG A 254 -55.97 -0.25 -31.75
N ASP A 255 -55.54 -1.50 -31.86
CA ASP A 255 -56.29 -2.56 -32.54
C ASP A 255 -57.58 -2.89 -31.79
N LEU A 256 -57.53 -2.93 -30.45
CA LEU A 256 -58.71 -3.13 -29.61
C LEU A 256 -59.71 -1.98 -29.79
N LYS A 257 -59.26 -0.72 -29.75
CA LYS A 257 -60.12 0.45 -29.98
C LYS A 257 -60.79 0.40 -31.35
N LYS A 258 -60.06 -0.01 -32.40
CA LYS A 258 -60.62 -0.17 -33.74
C LYS A 258 -61.71 -1.23 -33.77
N LYS A 259 -61.45 -2.42 -33.22
CA LYS A 259 -62.46 -3.50 -33.13
C LYS A 259 -63.72 -3.08 -32.37
N VAL A 260 -63.56 -2.38 -31.23
CA VAL A 260 -64.69 -1.87 -30.44
C VAL A 260 -65.48 -0.81 -31.23
N PHE A 261 -64.80 0.06 -31.98
CA PHE A 261 -65.45 1.04 -32.84
C PHE A 261 -66.24 0.38 -33.97
N ASP A 262 -65.68 -0.65 -34.61
CA ASP A 262 -66.37 -1.40 -35.68
C ASP A 262 -67.64 -2.08 -35.14
N ILE A 263 -67.59 -2.68 -33.94
CA ILE A 263 -68.78 -3.24 -33.26
C ILE A 263 -69.81 -2.14 -32.97
N LEU A 264 -69.39 -0.98 -32.48
CA LEU A 264 -70.29 0.14 -32.22
C LEU A 264 -71.01 0.61 -33.49
N MET A 265 -70.31 0.66 -34.62
CA MET A 265 -70.91 1.01 -35.91
C MET A 265 -71.95 -0.02 -36.36
N GLN A 266 -71.67 -1.31 -36.19
CA GLN A 266 -72.65 -2.37 -36.47
C GLN A 266 -73.89 -2.26 -35.58
N LEU A 267 -73.71 -2.01 -34.27
CA LEU A 267 -74.84 -1.83 -33.35
C LEU A 267 -75.71 -0.62 -33.72
N LYS A 268 -75.09 0.49 -34.16
CA LYS A 268 -75.82 1.66 -34.65
C LYS A 268 -76.62 1.35 -35.92
N ASP A 269 -76.03 0.66 -36.88
CA ASP A 269 -76.72 0.25 -38.11
C ASP A 269 -77.93 -0.67 -37.80
N ILE A 270 -77.74 -1.66 -36.93
CA ILE A 270 -78.83 -2.54 -36.47
C ILE A 270 -79.94 -1.72 -35.81
N ASN A 271 -79.59 -0.76 -34.96
CA ASN A 271 -80.57 0.09 -34.29
C ASN A 271 -81.37 0.97 -35.27
N GLU A 272 -80.73 1.53 -36.30
CA GLU A 272 -81.46 2.30 -37.32
C GLU A 272 -82.39 1.42 -38.15
N LYS A 273 -81.95 0.23 -38.55
CA LYS A 273 -82.82 -0.76 -39.22
C LYS A 273 -84.00 -1.18 -38.37
N LEU A 274 -83.78 -1.43 -37.06
CA LEU A 274 -84.85 -1.76 -36.13
C LEU A 274 -85.88 -0.62 -36.01
N LYS A 275 -85.44 0.64 -35.90
CA LYS A 275 -86.35 1.80 -35.92
C LYS A 275 -87.17 1.86 -37.19
N GLU A 276 -86.57 1.58 -38.35
CA GLU A 276 -87.26 1.55 -39.63
C GLU A 276 -88.32 0.44 -39.66
N TYR A 277 -87.98 -0.78 -39.24
CA TYR A 277 -88.94 -1.88 -39.13
C TYR A 277 -90.10 -1.56 -38.20
N VAL A 278 -89.84 -0.96 -37.03
CA VAL A 278 -90.89 -0.53 -36.10
C VAL A 278 -91.83 0.48 -36.76
N ARG A 279 -91.30 1.51 -37.44
CA ARG A 279 -92.12 2.50 -38.18
C ARG A 279 -92.96 1.85 -39.28
N ASN A 280 -92.38 0.93 -40.03
CA ASN A 280 -93.08 0.22 -41.10
C ASN A 280 -94.22 -0.65 -40.54
N LEU A 281 -93.98 -1.34 -39.42
CA LEU A 281 -95.01 -2.11 -38.71
C LEU A 281 -96.12 -1.21 -38.18
N ASP A 282 -95.79 -0.06 -37.58
CA ASP A 282 -96.79 0.91 -37.11
C ASP A 282 -97.68 1.39 -38.26
N GLN A 283 -97.10 1.69 -39.43
CA GLN A 283 -97.86 2.07 -40.62
C GLN A 283 -98.75 0.92 -41.12
N TRP A 284 -98.26 -0.32 -41.09
CA TRP A 284 -99.05 -1.49 -41.47
C TRP A 284 -100.21 -1.71 -40.51
N MET A 285 -100.01 -1.55 -39.19
CA MET A 285 -101.09 -1.62 -38.20
C MET A 285 -102.15 -0.55 -38.44
N LEU A 286 -101.75 0.70 -38.72
CA LEU A 286 -102.69 1.79 -39.03
C LEU A 286 -103.53 1.48 -40.28
N LYS A 287 -102.88 0.99 -41.35
CA LYS A 287 -103.59 0.61 -42.59
C LYS A 287 -104.54 -0.56 -42.36
N ALA A 288 -104.10 -1.60 -41.66
CA ALA A 288 -104.93 -2.77 -41.35
C ALA A 288 -106.14 -2.38 -40.49
N ASN A 289 -105.95 -1.52 -39.49
CA ASN A 289 -107.05 -1.00 -38.67
C ASN A 289 -108.06 -0.18 -39.50
N ALA A 290 -107.59 0.65 -40.44
CA ALA A 290 -108.48 1.40 -41.32
C ALA A 290 -109.37 0.48 -42.17
N VAL A 291 -108.76 -0.53 -42.82
CA VAL A 291 -109.49 -1.52 -43.62
C VAL A 291 -110.48 -2.33 -42.77
N ALA A 292 -110.07 -2.74 -41.56
CA ALA A 292 -110.95 -3.46 -40.64
C ALA A 292 -112.14 -2.60 -40.18
N SER A 293 -111.92 -1.31 -39.93
CA SER A 293 -112.98 -0.36 -39.58
C SER A 293 -113.95 -0.16 -40.73
N GLU A 294 -113.44 0.03 -41.95
CA GLU A 294 -114.25 0.18 -43.16
C GLU A 294 -115.11 -1.06 -43.42
N ALA A 295 -114.51 -2.25 -43.36
CA ALA A 295 -115.23 -3.52 -43.48
C ALA A 295 -116.27 -3.70 -42.37
N ALA A 296 -115.99 -3.28 -41.13
CA ALA A 296 -116.94 -3.35 -40.03
C ALA A 296 -118.12 -2.39 -40.25
N ASP A 297 -117.88 -1.19 -40.75
CA ASP A 297 -118.94 -0.21 -41.04
C ASP A 297 -119.79 -0.64 -42.26
N GLU A 298 -119.19 -1.23 -43.29
CA GLU A 298 -119.92 -1.82 -44.41
C GLU A 298 -120.76 -3.04 -43.99
N ALA A 299 -120.23 -3.91 -43.12
CA ALA A 299 -120.99 -5.01 -42.54
C ALA A 299 -122.19 -4.51 -41.72
N LYS A 300 -122.05 -3.43 -40.94
CA LYS A 300 -123.17 -2.78 -40.25
C LYS A 300 -124.19 -2.22 -41.24
N PHE A 301 -123.74 -1.57 -42.32
CA PHE A 301 -124.61 -1.04 -43.37
C PHE A 301 -125.43 -2.14 -44.06
N ILE A 302 -124.80 -3.28 -44.39
CA ILE A 302 -125.47 -4.45 -44.97
C ILE A 302 -126.46 -5.06 -43.98
N ASN A 303 -126.10 -5.21 -42.70
CA ASN A 303 -126.99 -5.76 -41.68
C ASN A 303 -128.20 -4.81 -41.40
N GLY A 304 -128.01 -3.50 -41.58
CA GLY A 304 -129.09 -2.51 -41.54
C GLY A 304 -130.06 -2.59 -42.74
N ARG A 305 -129.62 -3.16 -43.87
CA ARG A 305 -130.48 -3.50 -45.01
C ARG A 305 -130.97 -4.95 -44.88
N ARG A 306 -132.16 -5.14 -44.30
CA ARG A 306 -132.87 -6.43 -44.41
C ARG A 306 -132.95 -6.86 -45.88
N PRO A 307 -132.43 -8.04 -46.27
CA PRO A 307 -132.66 -8.59 -47.60
C PRO A 307 -134.16 -8.84 -47.77
N GLY A 308 -134.85 -8.06 -48.61
CA GLY A 308 -136.27 -8.29 -48.93
C GLY A 308 -137.24 -7.10 -48.94
N LEU A 309 -136.80 -5.83 -49.01
CA LEU A 309 -137.71 -4.69 -49.18
C LEU A 309 -137.58 -4.03 -50.56
N LYS A 310 -138.54 -4.34 -51.45
CA LYS A 310 -138.88 -3.53 -52.63
C LYS A 310 -139.30 -2.14 -52.17
N ILE A 311 -138.64 -1.09 -52.66
CA ILE A 311 -139.20 0.27 -52.62
C ILE A 311 -139.77 0.57 -54.02
N ARG A 312 -141.06 0.92 -54.01
CA ARG A 312 -141.96 1.16 -55.13
C ARG A 312 -141.75 2.59 -55.64
N MET A 313 -141.87 2.78 -56.95
CA MET A 313 -141.93 4.08 -57.63
C MET A 313 -142.91 5.06 -56.98
N GLN A 314 -142.50 6.32 -56.87
CA GLN A 314 -143.15 7.48 -57.48
C GLN A 314 -142.07 8.44 -57.98
#